data_AF-A0A963XSN9-F1
#
_entry.id   AF-A0A963XSN9-F1
#
_cell.length_a   1.000
_cell.length_b   1.000
_cell.length_c   1.000
_cell.angle_alpha   90.00
_cell.angle_beta   90.00
_cell.angle_gamma   90.00
#
_symmetry.space_group_name_H-M   'P 1'
#
loop_
_entity.id
_entity.type
_entity.pdbx_description
1 polymer ?
#
loop_
_entity_poly.entity_id
_entity_poly.type
_entity_poly.pdbx_seq_one_letter_code
_entity_poly.pdbx_strand_id
1 'polypeptide(L)'
;MLRPARRGRGAVMDDRVRELAMRLLSKGYDDLAPREQRVLRQIAARTAISRNINETFRGELSFGDRVADRVAAFGGSWSFIVLFGVVILGWVVANVWLLTRPADPYPFVFLNLVLSMVAALQAPVIMMSQNRQAAKDRIAAAHD
;
A
#
# COMPACT_ATOMS: atom_id res chain seq x y z
N MET A 1 39.70 -3.22 -10.82
CA MET A 1 38.54 -2.31 -11.01
C MET A 1 37.75 -2.80 -12.23
N LEU A 2 36.63 -3.51 -12.04
CA LEU A 2 35.76 -3.96 -13.13
C LEU A 2 34.49 -3.09 -13.13
N ARG A 3 34.32 -2.25 -14.16
CA ARG A 3 33.07 -1.51 -14.39
C ARG A 3 31.96 -2.49 -14.78
N PRO A 4 30.78 -2.50 -14.14
CA PRO A 4 29.67 -3.29 -14.64
C PRO A 4 29.15 -2.67 -15.94
N ALA A 5 29.15 -3.47 -17.01
CA ALA A 5 28.66 -3.10 -18.32
C ALA A 5 27.21 -2.60 -18.24
N ARG A 6 26.93 -1.43 -18.82
CA ARG A 6 25.56 -0.97 -19.07
C ARG A 6 24.91 -1.96 -20.04
N ARG A 7 24.23 -2.97 -19.51
CA ARG A 7 23.38 -3.92 -20.25
C ARG A 7 22.28 -3.09 -20.92
N GLY A 8 22.32 -2.98 -22.25
CA GLY A 8 21.39 -2.16 -23.03
C GLY A 8 19.94 -2.60 -22.80
N ARG A 9 19.01 -1.65 -22.90
CA ARG A 9 17.57 -1.86 -22.68
C ARG A 9 16.98 -3.01 -23.52
N GLY A 10 17.57 -3.30 -24.69
CA GLY A 10 17.24 -4.45 -25.54
C GLY A 10 17.61 -5.80 -24.92
N ALA A 11 18.82 -5.93 -24.35
CA ALA A 11 19.28 -7.17 -23.74
C ALA A 11 18.40 -7.63 -22.55
N VAL A 12 17.88 -6.66 -21.77
CA VAL A 12 16.97 -6.96 -20.64
C VAL A 12 15.59 -7.42 -21.12
N MET A 13 15.16 -7.04 -22.32
CA MET A 13 13.92 -7.57 -22.92
C MET A 13 14.14 -8.97 -23.45
N ASP A 14 15.26 -9.22 -24.12
CA ASP A 14 15.60 -10.54 -24.66
C ASP A 14 15.75 -11.60 -23.56
N ASP A 15 16.42 -11.25 -22.45
CA ASP A 15 16.55 -12.12 -21.28
C ASP A 15 15.18 -12.50 -20.69
N ARG A 16 14.23 -11.54 -20.63
CA ARG A 16 12.88 -11.78 -20.10
C ARG A 16 12.02 -12.63 -21.01
N VAL A 17 12.12 -12.44 -22.32
CA VAL A 17 11.39 -13.25 -23.30
C VAL A 17 11.87 -14.71 -23.24
N ARG A 18 13.18 -14.91 -23.09
CA ARG A 18 13.79 -16.24 -22.90
C ARG A 18 13.32 -16.90 -21.59
N GLU A 19 13.25 -16.14 -20.51
CA GLU A 19 12.76 -16.63 -19.23
C GLU A 19 11.27 -17.02 -19.29
N LEU A 20 10.43 -16.24 -19.97
CA LEU A 20 9.02 -16.55 -20.19
C LEU A 20 8.82 -17.79 -21.06
N ALA A 21 9.60 -17.94 -22.14
CA ALA A 21 9.60 -19.13 -22.97
C ALA A 21 9.90 -20.39 -22.15
N MET A 22 10.91 -20.30 -21.28
CA MET A 22 11.31 -21.41 -20.43
C MET A 22 10.26 -21.74 -19.36
N ARG A 23 9.67 -20.73 -18.70
CA ARG A 23 8.69 -20.93 -17.61
C ARG A 23 7.33 -21.40 -18.08
N LEU A 24 6.84 -20.89 -19.21
CA LEU A 24 5.47 -21.15 -19.68
C LEU A 24 5.39 -22.32 -20.64
N LEU A 25 6.42 -22.50 -21.47
CA LEU A 25 6.40 -23.47 -22.57
C LEU A 25 7.46 -24.57 -22.40
N SER A 26 8.30 -24.48 -21.35
CA SER A 26 9.39 -25.44 -21.08
C SER A 26 10.29 -25.68 -22.31
N LYS A 27 10.40 -24.67 -23.19
CA LYS A 27 11.17 -24.70 -24.43
C LYS A 27 12.12 -23.51 -24.50
N GLY A 28 13.25 -23.70 -25.16
CA GLY A 28 14.18 -22.62 -25.46
C GLY A 28 13.55 -21.64 -26.46
N TYR A 29 13.80 -20.34 -26.29
CA TYR A 29 13.23 -19.29 -27.15
C TYR A 29 13.42 -19.55 -28.65
N ASP A 30 14.58 -20.10 -29.01
CA ASP A 30 14.99 -20.36 -30.39
C ASP A 30 14.28 -21.60 -30.99
N ASP A 31 13.69 -22.47 -30.15
CA ASP A 31 12.91 -23.65 -30.58
C ASP A 31 11.41 -23.35 -30.80
N LEU A 32 10.97 -22.11 -30.54
CA LEU A 32 9.58 -21.72 -30.72
C LEU A 32 9.29 -21.33 -32.17
N ALA A 33 8.04 -21.57 -32.59
CA ALA A 33 7.59 -21.11 -33.88
C ALA A 33 7.61 -19.56 -33.95
N PRO A 34 7.83 -18.95 -35.13
CA PRO A 34 7.90 -17.48 -35.29
C PRO A 34 6.62 -16.73 -34.85
N ARG A 35 5.50 -17.43 -34.70
CA ARG A 35 4.24 -16.87 -34.18
C ARG A 35 4.25 -16.83 -32.65
N GLU A 36 4.71 -17.89 -32.00
CA GLU A 36 4.82 -18.00 -30.54
C GLU A 36 5.85 -17.00 -30.00
N GLN A 37 6.99 -16.86 -30.69
CA GLN A 37 8.00 -15.86 -30.36
C GLN A 37 7.45 -14.42 -30.37
N ARG A 38 6.53 -14.11 -31.30
CA ARG A 38 5.88 -12.79 -31.38
C ARG A 38 4.94 -12.55 -30.20
N VAL A 39 4.15 -13.55 -29.84
CA VAL A 39 3.24 -13.47 -28.69
C VAL A 39 4.02 -13.30 -27.39
N LEU A 40 5.10 -14.07 -27.19
CA LEU A 40 5.96 -13.95 -26.02
C LEU A 40 6.63 -12.56 -25.93
N ARG A 41 7.10 -12.00 -27.05
CA ARG A 41 7.63 -10.61 -27.07
C ARG A 41 6.57 -9.58 -26.69
N GLN A 42 5.33 -9.74 -27.15
CA GLN A 42 4.23 -8.83 -26.79
C GLN A 42 3.86 -8.94 -25.31
N ILE A 43 3.81 -10.15 -24.76
CA ILE A 43 3.54 -10.38 -23.34
C ILE A 43 4.67 -9.79 -22.49
N ALA A 44 5.92 -10.09 -22.82
CA ALA A 44 7.09 -9.56 -22.12
C ALA A 44 7.13 -8.02 -22.11
N ALA A 45 6.77 -7.38 -23.24
CA ALA A 45 6.68 -5.93 -23.34
C ALA A 45 5.60 -5.35 -22.41
N ARG A 46 4.41 -5.96 -22.34
CA ARG A 46 3.32 -5.51 -21.46
C ARG A 46 3.66 -5.68 -19.98
N THR A 47 4.22 -6.83 -19.59
CA THR A 47 4.63 -7.08 -18.20
C THR A 47 5.73 -6.13 -17.75
N ALA A 48 6.68 -5.80 -18.64
CA ALA A 48 7.73 -4.85 -18.33
C ALA A 48 7.21 -3.43 -18.09
N ILE A 49 6.19 -2.99 -18.83
CA ILE A 49 5.54 -1.69 -18.65
C ILE A 49 4.82 -1.63 -17.29
N SER A 50 4.01 -2.64 -16.96
CA SER A 50 3.28 -2.70 -15.67
C SER A 50 4.23 -2.72 -14.46
N ARG A 51 5.31 -3.53 -14.53
CA ARG A 51 6.31 -3.59 -13.46
C ARG A 51 7.10 -2.28 -13.32
N ASN A 52 7.44 -1.62 -14.42
CA ASN A 52 8.13 -0.33 -14.39
C ASN A 52 7.26 0.76 -13.74
N ILE A 53 5.95 0.76 -14.02
CA ILE A 53 5.00 1.65 -13.35
C ILE A 53 4.97 1.36 -11.84
N ASN A 54 4.86 0.09 -11.44
CA ASN A 54 4.85 -0.30 -10.02
C ASN A 54 6.19 0.00 -9.31
N GLU A 55 7.33 -0.12 -9.98
CA GLU A 55 8.65 0.25 -9.44
C GLU A 55 8.83 1.77 -9.36
N THR A 56 8.25 2.53 -10.29
CA THR A 56 8.23 4.02 -10.22
C THR A 56 7.34 4.50 -9.06
N PHE A 57 6.21 3.82 -8.80
CA PHE A 57 5.37 4.07 -7.61
C PHE A 57 6.04 3.63 -6.29
N ARG A 58 6.87 2.57 -6.31
CA ARG A 58 7.63 2.14 -5.11
C ARG A 58 8.87 2.99 -4.83
N GLY A 59 9.41 3.68 -5.83
CA GLY A 59 10.58 4.56 -5.69
C GLY A 59 10.32 5.82 -4.87
N GLU A 60 9.05 6.21 -4.70
CA GLU A 60 8.60 7.33 -3.88
C GLU A 60 7.88 6.88 -2.60
N LEU A 61 8.31 5.78 -1.96
CA LEU A 61 7.86 5.47 -0.61
C LEU A 61 8.41 6.52 0.36
N SER A 62 7.69 7.65 0.42
CA SER A 62 7.91 8.70 1.39
C SER A 62 7.75 8.12 2.79
N PHE A 63 8.43 8.71 3.77
CA PHE A 63 8.27 8.37 5.19
C PHE A 63 6.78 8.37 5.60
N GLY A 64 5.98 9.21 4.94
CA GLY A 64 4.53 9.28 5.08
C GLY A 64 3.79 7.99 4.72
N ASP A 65 4.17 7.29 3.65
CA ASP A 65 3.49 6.05 3.23
C ASP A 65 3.73 4.91 4.24
N ARG A 66 4.93 4.86 4.82
CA ARG A 66 5.27 3.84 5.83
C ARG A 66 4.56 4.09 7.15
N VAL A 67 4.31 5.34 7.51
CA VAL A 67 3.49 5.72 8.66
C VAL A 67 2.02 5.45 8.36
N ALA A 68 1.53 5.83 7.18
CA ALA A 68 0.16 5.60 6.74
C ALA A 68 -0.20 4.10 6.71
N ASP A 69 0.70 3.23 6.25
CA ASP A 69 0.46 1.78 6.24
C ASP A 69 0.42 1.18 7.65
N ARG A 70 1.21 1.69 8.60
CA ARG A 70 1.09 1.29 10.01
C ARG A 70 -0.19 1.80 10.65
N VAL A 71 -0.57 3.04 10.40
CA VAL A 71 -1.81 3.64 10.91
C VAL A 71 -3.03 2.92 10.32
N ALA A 72 -2.99 2.56 9.03
CA ALA A 72 -4.06 1.80 8.36
C ALA A 72 -4.19 0.38 8.92
N ALA A 73 -3.07 -0.31 9.21
CA ALA A 73 -3.08 -1.61 9.85
C ALA A 73 -3.58 -1.54 11.31
N PHE A 74 -3.31 -0.43 12.01
CA PHE A 74 -3.73 -0.24 13.39
C PHE A 74 -5.20 0.15 13.51
N GLY A 75 -5.68 1.06 12.64
CA GLY A 75 -7.06 1.57 12.66
C GLY A 75 -8.14 0.54 12.32
N GLY A 76 -7.79 -0.59 11.70
CA GLY A 76 -8.73 -1.69 11.40
C GLY A 76 -8.82 -2.78 12.47
N SER A 77 -8.03 -2.71 13.54
CA SER A 77 -7.97 -3.76 14.56
C SER A 77 -8.95 -3.49 15.71
N TRP A 78 -9.63 -4.54 16.19
CA TRP A 78 -10.44 -4.50 17.41
C TRP A 78 -9.67 -4.02 18.65
N SER A 79 -8.35 -4.24 18.68
CA SER A 79 -7.48 -3.78 19.77
C SER A 79 -7.37 -2.25 19.85
N PHE A 80 -7.48 -1.55 18.71
CA PHE A 80 -7.45 -0.08 18.69
C PHE A 80 -8.68 0.52 19.37
N ILE A 81 -9.86 -0.05 19.11
CA ILE A 81 -11.13 0.39 19.71
C ILE A 81 -11.07 0.23 21.24
N VAL A 82 -10.57 -0.91 21.72
CA VAL A 82 -10.43 -1.18 23.15
C VAL A 82 -9.44 -0.21 23.79
N LEU A 83 -8.25 -0.02 23.20
CA LEU A 83 -7.25 0.93 23.70
C LEU A 83 -7.78 2.36 23.75
N PHE A 84 -8.47 2.80 22.69
CA PHE A 84 -9.08 4.13 22.61
C PHE A 84 -10.12 4.36 23.71
N GLY A 85 -10.97 3.36 23.97
CA GLY A 85 -11.92 3.38 25.09
C GLY A 85 -11.24 3.47 26.45
N VAL A 86 -10.16 2.71 26.67
CA VAL A 86 -9.38 2.75 27.92
C VAL A 86 -8.74 4.12 28.14
N VAL A 87 -8.22 4.77 27.10
CA VAL A 87 -7.64 6.12 27.18
C VAL A 87 -8.70 7.16 27.55
N ILE A 88 -9.88 7.10 26.92
CA ILE A 88 -11.01 7.99 27.26
C ILE A 88 -11.43 7.79 28.71
N LEU A 89 -11.61 6.53 29.13
CA LEU A 89 -12.03 6.22 30.49
C LEU A 89 -10.98 6.67 31.51
N GLY A 90 -9.69 6.46 31.21
CA GLY A 90 -8.58 6.94 32.02
C GLY A 90 -8.56 8.47 32.15
N TRP A 91 -8.82 9.19 31.06
CA TRP A 91 -8.92 10.66 31.07
C TRP A 91 -10.08 11.16 31.94
N VAL A 92 -11.25 10.53 31.82
CA VAL A 92 -12.44 10.84 32.63
C VAL A 92 -12.15 10.57 34.10
N VAL A 93 -11.63 9.39 34.45
CA VAL A 93 -11.29 9.03 35.83
C VAL A 93 -10.25 9.98 36.39
N ALA A 94 -9.19 10.29 35.65
CA ALA A 94 -8.17 11.24 36.09
C ALA A 94 -8.74 12.64 36.38
N ASN A 95 -9.62 13.16 35.51
CA ASN A 95 -10.20 14.49 35.70
C ASN A 95 -11.28 14.53 36.79
N VAL A 96 -12.01 13.43 37.03
CA VAL A 96 -13.04 13.35 38.06
C VAL A 96 -12.45 13.10 39.45
N TRP A 97 -11.43 12.25 39.57
CA TRP A 97 -10.89 11.82 40.86
C TRP A 97 -9.64 12.59 41.32
N LEU A 98 -8.81 13.11 40.40
CA LEU A 98 -7.43 13.46 40.77
C LEU A 98 -7.18 14.94 41.06
N LEU A 99 -8.13 15.85 40.84
CA LEU A 99 -7.80 17.29 40.83
C LEU A 99 -8.70 18.14 41.75
N THR A 100 -8.05 18.80 42.72
CA THR A 100 -8.55 19.99 43.40
C THR A 100 -8.80 21.16 42.43
N ARG A 101 -8.24 21.08 41.20
CA ARG A 101 -8.53 21.98 40.07
C ARG A 101 -8.55 21.19 38.75
N PRO A 102 -9.70 20.65 38.32
CA PRO A 102 -9.81 19.81 37.11
C PRO A 102 -9.37 20.57 35.85
N ALA A 103 -8.60 19.91 34.99
CA ALA A 103 -8.16 20.46 33.71
C ALA A 103 -9.29 20.43 32.67
N ASP A 104 -10.15 19.41 32.73
CA ASP A 104 -11.36 19.27 31.91
C ASP A 104 -12.53 18.88 32.82
N PRO A 105 -13.20 19.84 33.47
CA PRO A 105 -14.35 19.57 34.34
C PRO A 105 -15.51 19.01 33.51
N TYR A 106 -16.35 18.19 34.15
CA TYR A 106 -17.64 17.79 33.56
C TYR A 106 -18.40 19.05 33.11
N PRO A 107 -18.83 19.19 31.84
CA PRO A 107 -19.15 18.15 30.85
C PRO A 107 -18.05 17.75 29.83
N PHE A 108 -16.76 17.90 30.16
CA PHE A 108 -15.61 17.50 29.34
C PHE A 108 -15.55 18.17 27.95
N VAL A 109 -15.43 19.50 27.93
CA VAL A 109 -15.43 20.28 26.67
C VAL A 109 -14.20 19.95 25.83
N PHE A 110 -13.04 19.76 26.46
CA PHE A 110 -11.81 19.46 25.74
C PHE A 110 -11.85 18.07 25.11
N LEU A 111 -12.27 17.05 25.87
CA LEU A 111 -12.47 15.70 25.35
C LEU A 111 -13.44 15.70 24.15
N ASN A 112 -14.58 16.39 24.28
CA ASN A 112 -15.58 16.46 23.21
C ASN A 112 -15.05 17.15 21.94
N LEU A 113 -14.23 18.19 22.08
CA LEU A 113 -13.59 18.84 20.94
C LEU A 113 -12.65 17.88 20.20
N VAL A 114 -11.81 17.15 20.93
CA VAL A 114 -10.89 16.17 20.35
C VAL A 114 -11.65 15.04 19.66
N LEU A 115 -12.69 14.48 20.29
CA LEU A 115 -13.51 13.41 19.70
C LEU A 115 -14.21 13.89 18.42
N SER A 116 -14.72 15.12 18.41
CA SER A 116 -15.36 15.70 17.23
C SER A 116 -14.37 15.88 16.07
N MET A 117 -13.15 16.34 16.36
CA MET A 117 -12.09 16.47 15.36
C MET A 117 -11.68 15.10 14.79
N VAL A 118 -11.53 14.08 15.64
CA VAL A 118 -11.22 12.71 15.20
C VAL A 118 -12.35 12.17 14.31
N ALA A 119 -13.60 12.33 14.73
CA ALA A 119 -14.77 11.87 13.96
C ALA A 119 -14.88 12.58 12.60
N ALA A 120 -14.61 13.88 12.54
CA ALA A 120 -14.62 14.64 11.29
C ALA A 120 -13.60 14.09 10.26
N LEU A 121 -12.47 13.56 10.74
CA LEU A 121 -11.43 12.97 9.88
C LEU A 121 -11.72 11.50 9.50
N GLN A 122 -12.68 10.82 10.15
CA GLN A 122 -12.96 9.41 9.87
C GLN A 122 -13.50 9.19 8.47
N ALA A 123 -14.51 9.95 8.03
CA ALA A 123 -15.13 9.74 6.71
C ALA A 123 -14.15 9.94 5.54
N PRO A 124 -13.29 10.99 5.51
CA PRO A 124 -12.25 11.15 4.50
C PRO A 124 -11.22 10.01 4.53
N VAL A 125 -10.77 9.59 5.72
CA VAL A 125 -9.79 8.50 5.85
C VAL A 125 -10.38 7.18 5.35
N ILE A 126 -11.64 6.88 5.70
CA ILE A 126 -12.36 5.72 5.21
C ILE A 126 -12.47 5.79 3.68
N MET A 127 -12.88 6.93 3.12
CA MET A 127 -13.00 7.13 1.67
C MET A 127 -11.65 6.97 0.95
N MET A 128 -10.56 7.48 1.52
CA MET A 128 -9.21 7.28 0.96
C MET A 128 -8.78 5.80 1.02
N SER A 129 -9.07 5.11 2.12
CA SER A 129 -8.76 3.69 2.27
C SER A 129 -9.55 2.83 1.26
N GLN A 130 -10.81 3.18 1.00
CA GLN A 130 -11.68 2.54 0.02
C GLN A 130 -11.19 2.80 -1.41
N ASN A 131 -10.84 4.05 -1.74
CA ASN A 131 -10.33 4.40 -3.07
C ASN A 131 -9.06 3.61 -3.42
N ARG A 132 -8.17 3.40 -2.44
CA ARG A 132 -6.96 2.58 -2.60
C ARG A 132 -7.25 1.09 -2.77
N GLN A 133 -8.25 0.55 -2.08
CA GLN A 133 -8.67 -0.86 -2.25
C GLN A 133 -9.33 -1.07 -3.62
N ALA A 134 -10.24 -0.19 -4.02
CA ALA A 134 -10.91 -0.25 -5.33
C ALA A 134 -9.91 -0.21 -6.51
N ALA A 135 -8.83 0.57 -6.40
CA ALA A 135 -7.78 0.59 -7.40
C ALA A 135 -7.02 -0.76 -7.51
N LYS A 136 -6.78 -1.44 -6.38
CA LYS A 136 -6.16 -2.77 -6.36
C LYS A 136 -7.09 -3.82 -6.95
N ASP A 137 -8.36 -3.80 -6.57
CA ASP A 137 -9.37 -4.75 -7.05
C ASP A 137 -9.57 -4.65 -8.57
N ARG A 138 -9.57 -3.43 -9.11
CA ARG A 138 -9.67 -3.20 -10.57
C ARG A 138 -8.50 -3.80 -11.35
N ILE A 139 -7.28 -3.76 -10.79
CA ILE A 139 -6.11 -4.37 -11.42
C ILE A 139 -6.21 -5.90 -11.36
N ALA A 140 -6.62 -6.45 -10.21
CA ALA A 140 -6.83 -7.89 -10.08
C ALA A 140 -7.86 -8.43 -11.09
N ALA A 141 -9.00 -7.74 -11.23
CA ALA A 141 -10.05 -8.11 -12.16
C ALA A 141 -9.69 -7.94 -13.66
N ALA A 142 -8.64 -7.17 -13.99
CA ALA A 142 -8.15 -7.05 -15.37
C ALA A 142 -7.21 -8.19 -15.79
N HIS A 143 -6.81 -9.03 -14.83
CA HIS A 143 -5.89 -10.15 -15.02
C HIS A 143 -6.58 -11.53 -14.96
N ASP A 144 -7.86 -11.57 -14.58
CA ASP A 144 -8.77 -12.71 -14.74
C ASP A 144 -9.56 -12.58 -16.05
#